data_AF-W2PKW0-F1
#
_entry.id   AF-W2PKW0-F1
#
_cell.length_a   1.000
_cell.length_b   1.000
_cell.length_c   1.000
_cell.angle_alpha   90.00
_cell.angle_beta   90.00
_cell.angle_gamma   90.00
#
_symmetry.space_group_name_H-M   'P 1'
#
loop_
_entity.id
_entity.type
_entity.pdbx_description
1 polymer ?
#
loop_
_entity_poly.entity_id
_entity_poly.type
_entity_poly.pdbx_seq_one_letter_code
_entity_poly.pdbx_strand_id
1 'polypeptide(L)'
;MGRTGAKVKKGGLGNALMRTQKKTSPISTKDVASSAGKHVSERDGGDASVALASYLEGSSLDDFLASAVLANREFTAVKESIMLMEEADAGPQVVEKDKNVMPEMTFAEMKVPRRPKWDKSTTAEELNRLEKESFLEWRRDIAMLEASSDHLEVTPFEKNLEVWRQLWHVRERSDIMVQIVDARNPLFYRSTDLDAYAKEGETPRRTLLIVNKSDFLDDRQRTAWGDHFKKENIDFVFFSAKEAQDEIDEEAKKLRQEQRNAESHDQYDEAKPAGAPQVVEAEAVVAKKETSPYPVLSRVELLDFVTKIATDVLDEVGVRVKDKGLIKFGMMGFPNVGKSSVINALLGASTYSHKTQRVAVGATPGKTKHFQTMILSDKIMLCDCPGLVFPSFVNSKAEMYCCGVLPLSQLRDHVSPCQLLCHRIPKRVFERTYGIKIPISKTAKETDPVGIYALLEVGIETSLKCCNPSHTSFL
;
A
#
# COMPACT_ATOMS: atom_id res chain seq x y z
N MET A 1 -19.40 -72.96 12.65
CA MET A 1 -19.67 -71.50 12.60
C MET A 1 -18.82 -70.86 13.69
N GLY A 2 -17.93 -69.88 13.51
CA GLY A 2 -17.39 -69.13 12.38
C GLY A 2 -16.24 -68.29 12.96
N ARG A 3 -15.08 -68.30 12.29
CA ARG A 3 -13.81 -67.72 12.76
C ARG A 3 -13.82 -66.19 12.83
N THR A 4 -13.16 -65.65 13.84
CA THR A 4 -12.71 -64.25 13.94
C THR A 4 -11.62 -63.96 12.89
N GLY A 5 -11.85 -62.97 12.03
CA GLY A 5 -10.86 -62.43 11.10
C GLY A 5 -10.88 -60.91 11.13
N ALA A 6 -9.84 -60.31 11.71
CA ALA A 6 -9.61 -58.87 11.66
C ALA A 6 -9.22 -58.44 10.23
N LYS A 7 -10.01 -57.55 9.61
CA LYS A 7 -9.64 -56.89 8.36
C LYS A 7 -9.08 -55.50 8.66
N VAL A 8 -7.78 -55.35 8.42
CA VAL A 8 -7.08 -54.06 8.30
C VAL A 8 -7.67 -53.27 7.14
N LYS A 9 -8.28 -52.10 7.39
CA LYS A 9 -8.69 -51.17 6.34
C LYS A 9 -7.51 -50.27 5.96
N LYS A 10 -6.95 -50.47 4.77
CA LYS A 10 -6.06 -49.52 4.08
C LYS A 10 -6.81 -48.20 3.89
N GLY A 11 -6.41 -47.15 4.62
CA GLY A 11 -6.79 -45.77 4.33
C GLY A 11 -5.98 -45.25 3.15
N GLY A 12 -6.57 -45.29 1.95
CA GLY A 12 -5.96 -44.69 0.76
C GLY A 12 -6.11 -43.17 0.77
N LEU A 13 -5.03 -42.47 0.35
CA LEU A 13 -4.92 -41.02 0.16
C LEU A 13 -6.12 -40.38 -0.58
N GLY A 14 -6.84 -41.15 -1.41
CA GLY A 14 -7.95 -40.66 -2.23
C GLY A 14 -9.18 -40.17 -1.45
N ASN A 15 -9.47 -40.73 -0.27
CA ASN A 15 -10.64 -40.29 0.52
C ASN A 15 -10.39 -38.99 1.30
N ALA A 16 -9.13 -38.62 1.51
CA ALA A 16 -8.77 -37.33 2.11
C ALA A 16 -8.93 -36.20 1.08
N LEU A 17 -8.53 -36.42 -0.17
CA LEU A 17 -8.65 -35.45 -1.28
C LEU A 17 -10.10 -35.14 -1.66
N MET A 18 -11.01 -36.12 -1.61
CA MET A 18 -12.44 -35.89 -1.90
C MET A 18 -13.19 -35.13 -0.79
N ARG A 19 -12.66 -35.05 0.44
CA ARG A 19 -13.25 -34.25 1.52
C ARG A 19 -12.80 -32.78 1.49
N THR A 20 -11.67 -32.46 0.86
CA THR A 20 -11.21 -31.08 0.69
C THR A 20 -11.95 -30.34 -0.41
N GLN A 21 -12.42 -31.02 -1.47
CA GLN A 21 -13.19 -30.40 -2.55
C GLN A 21 -14.68 -30.13 -2.23
N LYS A 22 -15.23 -30.71 -1.14
CA LYS A 22 -16.65 -30.51 -0.75
C LYS A 22 -16.88 -29.41 0.30
N LYS A 23 -15.84 -28.67 0.73
CA LYS A 23 -15.97 -27.58 1.71
C LYS A 23 -16.01 -26.16 1.12
N THR A 24 -16.09 -26.01 -0.20
CA THR A 24 -16.45 -24.74 -0.84
C THR A 24 -17.94 -24.75 -1.17
N SER A 25 -18.76 -24.37 -0.18
CA SER A 25 -20.14 -23.95 -0.43
C SER A 25 -20.19 -22.44 -0.64
N PRO A 26 -21.12 -21.93 -1.46
CA PRO A 26 -21.19 -20.52 -1.82
C PRO A 26 -21.63 -19.69 -0.61
N ILE A 27 -20.94 -18.59 -0.37
CA ILE A 27 -21.33 -17.62 0.65
C ILE A 27 -22.68 -17.00 0.23
N SER A 28 -23.66 -17.08 1.13
CA SER A 28 -24.99 -16.49 1.00
C SER A 28 -24.90 -14.98 0.75
N THR A 29 -25.43 -14.51 -0.38
CA THR A 29 -25.35 -13.14 -0.90
C THR A 29 -26.45 -12.19 -0.40
N LYS A 30 -26.91 -12.31 0.85
CA LYS A 30 -28.04 -11.48 1.34
C LYS A 30 -27.72 -10.26 2.21
N ASP A 31 -26.50 -10.06 2.69
CA ASP A 31 -26.24 -9.01 3.70
C ASP A 31 -25.27 -7.87 3.28
N VAL A 32 -25.01 -7.66 1.98
CA VAL A 32 -24.15 -6.53 1.50
C VAL A 32 -24.88 -5.62 0.51
N ALA A 33 -26.22 -5.62 0.53
CA ALA A 33 -27.00 -4.63 -0.20
C ALA A 33 -27.02 -3.27 0.54
N SER A 34 -25.86 -2.62 0.69
CA SER A 34 -25.79 -1.19 1.00
C SER A 34 -25.11 -0.43 -0.13
N SER A 35 -25.94 0.03 -1.08
CA SER A 35 -25.79 1.21 -1.94
C SER A 35 -24.55 1.40 -2.83
N ALA A 36 -23.51 0.55 -2.81
CA ALA A 36 -22.27 0.81 -3.56
C ALA A 36 -22.23 0.23 -5.00
N GLY A 37 -23.19 -0.62 -5.38
CA GLY A 37 -23.13 -1.39 -6.63
C GLY A 37 -23.75 -0.75 -7.89
N LYS A 38 -24.15 0.53 -7.87
CA LYS A 38 -24.93 1.10 -8.99
C LYS A 38 -24.12 1.66 -10.18
N HIS A 39 -22.78 1.57 -10.18
CA HIS A 39 -21.96 2.29 -11.16
C HIS A 39 -20.84 1.50 -11.84
N VAL A 40 -21.02 0.19 -12.08
CA VAL A 40 -20.18 -0.55 -13.04
C VAL A 40 -21.10 -1.40 -13.91
N SER A 41 -21.12 -1.13 -15.21
CA SER A 41 -21.82 -1.99 -16.17
C SER A 41 -21.01 -3.26 -16.40
N GLU A 42 -21.60 -4.41 -16.10
CA GLU A 42 -21.12 -5.74 -16.50
C GLU A 42 -21.02 -5.81 -18.03
N ARG A 43 -19.80 -5.75 -18.58
CA ARG A 43 -19.58 -5.86 -20.03
C ARG A 43 -19.08 -7.23 -20.50
N ASP A 44 -18.41 -7.99 -19.63
CA ASP A 44 -17.75 -9.25 -20.04
C ASP A 44 -18.22 -10.51 -19.29
N GLY A 45 -19.42 -10.50 -18.70
CA GLY A 45 -20.09 -11.73 -18.22
C GLY A 45 -19.39 -12.49 -17.09
N GLY A 46 -18.37 -11.91 -16.46
CA GLY A 46 -17.68 -12.41 -15.28
C GLY A 46 -17.85 -11.50 -14.07
N ASP A 47 -17.70 -12.06 -12.87
CA ASP A 47 -17.78 -11.34 -11.60
C ASP A 47 -16.79 -10.14 -11.61
N ALA A 48 -17.32 -8.93 -11.46
CA ALA A 48 -16.55 -7.67 -11.48
C ALA A 48 -15.40 -7.65 -10.45
N SER A 49 -15.49 -8.48 -9.40
CA SER A 49 -14.43 -8.64 -8.39
C SER A 49 -13.23 -9.45 -8.87
N VAL A 50 -13.39 -10.31 -9.89
CA VAL A 50 -12.35 -11.14 -10.50
C VAL A 50 -11.61 -10.36 -11.59
N ALA A 51 -12.33 -9.54 -12.37
CA ALA A 51 -11.74 -8.69 -13.42
C ALA A 51 -10.74 -7.66 -12.88
N LEU A 52 -10.92 -7.21 -11.62
CA LEU A 52 -10.07 -6.22 -10.95
C LEU A 52 -9.05 -6.83 -9.97
N ALA A 53 -8.72 -8.12 -10.15
CA ALA A 53 -7.61 -8.72 -9.40
C ALA A 53 -6.28 -8.07 -9.83
N SER A 54 -5.54 -7.52 -8.86
CA SER A 54 -4.19 -7.00 -9.07
C SER A 54 -3.23 -8.15 -9.36
N TYR A 55 -2.39 -8.00 -10.38
CA TYR A 55 -1.44 -9.01 -10.82
C TYR A 55 -0.04 -8.44 -10.94
N LEU A 56 0.73 -8.59 -9.86
CA LEU A 56 2.09 -8.05 -9.75
C LEU A 56 3.17 -9.08 -10.19
N GLU A 57 2.99 -10.36 -9.85
CA GLU A 57 3.90 -11.44 -10.25
C GLU A 57 3.11 -12.65 -10.79
N GLY A 58 3.58 -13.17 -11.92
CA GLY A 58 2.99 -14.29 -12.64
C GLY A 58 4.00 -15.28 -13.17
N SER A 59 3.58 -16.51 -13.46
CA SER A 59 4.45 -17.42 -14.22
C SER A 59 4.61 -16.90 -15.65
N SER A 60 5.70 -17.26 -16.33
CA SER A 60 5.90 -16.89 -17.75
C SER A 60 4.74 -17.34 -18.64
N LEU A 61 4.10 -18.45 -18.29
CA LEU A 61 2.88 -18.94 -18.93
C LEU A 61 1.69 -18.03 -18.67
N ASP A 62 1.47 -17.59 -17.43
CA ASP A 62 0.36 -16.69 -17.10
C ASP A 62 0.53 -15.32 -17.77
N ASP A 63 1.75 -14.80 -17.80
CA ASP A 63 2.09 -13.56 -18.51
C ASP A 63 1.85 -13.68 -20.01
N PHE A 64 2.20 -14.83 -20.60
CA PHE A 64 1.93 -15.14 -21.99
C PHE A 64 0.42 -15.23 -22.25
N LEU A 65 -0.32 -15.96 -21.41
CA LEU A 65 -1.77 -16.11 -21.53
C LEU A 65 -2.50 -14.77 -21.38
N ALA A 66 -2.12 -13.94 -20.41
CA ALA A 66 -2.68 -12.60 -20.24
C ALA A 66 -2.40 -11.71 -21.46
N SER A 67 -1.20 -11.79 -22.04
CA SER A 67 -0.84 -11.07 -23.27
C SER A 67 -1.62 -11.58 -24.49
N ALA A 68 -1.86 -12.88 -24.59
CA ALA A 68 -2.64 -13.49 -25.67
C ALA A 68 -4.12 -13.10 -25.61
N VAL A 69 -4.71 -13.10 -24.41
CA VAL A 69 -6.09 -12.62 -24.17
C VAL A 69 -6.24 -11.16 -24.55
N LEU A 70 -5.28 -10.31 -24.14
CA LEU A 70 -5.27 -8.89 -24.52
C LEU A 70 -5.13 -8.68 -26.04
N ALA A 71 -4.36 -9.54 -26.72
CA ALA A 71 -4.17 -9.52 -28.16
C ALA A 71 -5.35 -10.14 -28.96
N ASN A 72 -6.44 -10.53 -28.29
CA ASN A 72 -7.58 -11.26 -28.88
C ASN A 72 -7.14 -12.47 -29.73
N ARG A 73 -6.11 -13.19 -29.29
CA ARG A 73 -5.66 -14.44 -29.94
C ARG A 73 -6.36 -15.62 -29.30
N GLU A 74 -7.34 -16.19 -30.00
CA GLU A 74 -7.91 -17.49 -29.64
C GLU A 74 -6.93 -18.62 -30.03
N PHE A 75 -6.58 -19.47 -29.06
CA PHE A 75 -5.81 -20.68 -29.32
C PHE A 75 -6.74 -21.89 -29.38
N THR A 76 -6.75 -22.58 -30.52
CA THR A 76 -7.09 -24.00 -30.58
C THR A 76 -5.84 -24.77 -30.13
N ALA A 77 -5.92 -25.43 -28.98
CA ALA A 77 -4.83 -26.28 -28.51
C ALA A 77 -4.71 -27.50 -29.44
N VAL A 78 -3.90 -27.39 -30.49
CA VAL A 78 -3.48 -28.55 -31.27
C VAL A 78 -2.47 -29.31 -30.43
N LYS A 79 -2.89 -30.49 -29.98
CA LYS A 79 -2.13 -31.38 -29.11
C LYS A 79 -1.04 -32.09 -29.92
N GLU A 80 -0.03 -31.36 -30.38
CA GLU A 80 1.10 -31.93 -31.11
C GLU A 80 2.45 -31.50 -30.52
N SER A 81 3.26 -32.53 -30.27
CA SER A 81 4.68 -32.54 -29.89
C SER A 81 5.13 -31.62 -28.76
N ILE A 82 5.36 -32.22 -27.59
CA ILE A 82 6.19 -31.66 -26.52
C ILE A 82 7.59 -31.44 -27.10
N MET A 83 7.96 -30.19 -27.34
CA MET A 83 9.35 -29.83 -27.62
C MET A 83 10.04 -29.73 -26.26
N LEU A 84 10.81 -30.76 -25.90
CA LEU A 84 11.72 -30.71 -24.75
C LEU A 84 12.77 -29.64 -25.07
N MET A 85 12.65 -28.47 -24.46
CA MET A 85 13.79 -27.55 -24.34
C MET A 85 14.75 -28.21 -23.37
N GLU A 86 15.94 -28.58 -23.85
CA GLU A 86 17.03 -28.97 -22.96
C GLU A 86 17.25 -27.84 -21.96
N GLU A 87 17.20 -28.18 -20.67
CA GLU A 87 17.66 -27.29 -19.62
C GLU A 87 19.11 -26.96 -19.94
N ALA A 88 19.36 -25.76 -20.45
CA ALA A 88 20.71 -25.23 -20.48
C ALA A 88 21.20 -25.31 -19.04
N ASP A 89 22.30 -26.03 -18.86
CA ASP A 89 22.99 -26.29 -17.60
C ASP A 89 23.56 -24.97 -17.03
N ALA A 90 22.65 -24.08 -16.62
CA ALA A 90 22.92 -22.93 -15.82
C ALA A 90 22.58 -23.31 -14.39
N GLY A 91 23.42 -24.18 -13.81
CA GLY A 91 23.52 -24.28 -12.37
C GLY A 91 23.65 -22.87 -11.78
N PRO A 92 23.11 -22.60 -10.57
CA PRO A 92 23.09 -21.26 -10.01
C PRO A 92 24.51 -20.70 -9.99
N GLN A 93 24.80 -19.77 -10.90
CA GLN A 93 26.03 -19.02 -10.85
C GLN A 93 25.92 -18.12 -9.63
N VAL A 94 26.63 -18.50 -8.57
CA VAL A 94 26.89 -17.62 -7.44
C VAL A 94 27.81 -16.54 -7.98
N VAL A 95 27.22 -15.47 -8.52
CA VAL A 95 27.96 -14.23 -8.71
C VAL A 95 28.35 -13.80 -7.30
N GLU A 96 29.64 -13.89 -6.99
CA GLU A 96 30.22 -13.29 -5.79
C GLU A 96 30.07 -11.77 -5.91
N LYS A 97 28.86 -11.25 -5.63
CA LYS A 97 28.66 -9.82 -5.42
C LYS A 97 29.49 -9.45 -4.19
N ASP A 98 30.36 -8.47 -4.35
CA ASP A 98 31.16 -7.90 -3.27
C ASP A 98 30.24 -7.53 -2.09
N LYS A 99 30.26 -8.35 -1.03
CA LYS A 99 29.34 -8.23 0.12
C LYS A 99 29.58 -6.95 0.94
N ASN A 100 30.62 -6.19 0.63
CA ASN A 100 31.10 -5.05 1.42
C ASN A 100 30.68 -3.68 0.87
N VAL A 101 30.01 -3.61 -0.29
CA VAL A 101 29.47 -2.35 -0.81
C VAL A 101 27.96 -2.40 -0.69
N MET A 102 27.38 -1.51 0.12
CA MET A 102 25.93 -1.35 0.12
C MET A 102 25.50 -0.87 -1.27
N PRO A 103 24.57 -1.56 -1.95
CA PRO A 103 23.96 -0.98 -3.12
C PRO A 103 23.26 0.30 -2.70
N GLU A 104 23.65 1.43 -3.27
CA GLU A 104 22.83 2.63 -3.20
C GLU A 104 21.50 2.31 -3.89
N MET A 105 20.34 2.73 -3.35
CA MET A 105 19.07 2.47 -4.02
C MET A 105 18.90 3.40 -5.21
N THR A 106 19.61 3.08 -6.29
CA THR A 106 19.43 3.72 -7.59
C THR A 106 18.21 3.12 -8.26
N PHE A 107 17.24 3.95 -8.59
CA PHE A 107 16.11 3.53 -9.40
C PHE A 107 16.00 4.42 -10.62
N ALA A 108 15.70 3.79 -11.76
CA ALA A 108 15.37 4.50 -12.99
C ALA A 108 13.89 4.28 -13.27
N GLU A 109 13.14 5.37 -13.20
CA GLU A 109 11.70 5.37 -13.41
C GLU A 109 11.36 5.11 -14.88
N MET A 110 10.32 4.30 -15.11
CA MET A 110 9.77 4.06 -16.43
C MET A 110 8.43 4.77 -16.60
N LYS A 111 8.06 5.04 -17.85
CA LYS A 111 6.80 5.72 -18.16
C LYS A 111 5.60 4.86 -17.77
N VAL A 112 4.55 5.49 -17.26
CA VAL A 112 3.24 4.86 -17.04
C VAL A 112 2.41 4.89 -18.33
N PRO A 113 1.54 3.89 -18.59
CA PRO A 113 0.80 3.80 -19.83
C PRO A 113 -0.14 5.00 -19.95
N ARG A 114 0.01 5.75 -21.04
CA ARG A 114 -0.83 6.91 -21.35
C ARG A 114 -2.15 6.43 -21.93
N ARG A 115 -3.26 7.06 -21.52
CA ARG A 115 -4.55 6.75 -22.15
C ARG A 115 -4.55 7.29 -23.58
N PRO A 116 -4.88 6.49 -24.60
CA PRO A 116 -5.06 6.98 -25.95
C PRO A 116 -6.07 8.14 -26.01
N LYS A 117 -5.83 9.09 -26.92
CA LYS A 117 -6.79 10.16 -27.15
C LYS A 117 -8.09 9.56 -27.69
N TRP A 118 -9.20 10.01 -27.14
CA TRP A 118 -10.54 9.62 -27.56
C TRP A 118 -11.43 10.85 -27.57
N ASP A 119 -12.44 10.81 -28.42
CA ASP A 119 -13.38 11.91 -28.60
C ASP A 119 -14.83 11.38 -28.58
N LYS A 120 -15.79 12.28 -28.80
CA LYS A 120 -17.22 11.90 -28.85
C LYS A 120 -17.58 10.98 -30.02
N SER A 121 -16.72 10.88 -31.03
CA SER A 121 -16.93 10.02 -32.20
C SER A 121 -16.41 8.60 -31.97
N THR A 122 -15.53 8.43 -30.97
CA THR A 122 -14.92 7.14 -30.63
C THR A 122 -15.96 6.22 -29.99
N THR A 123 -16.21 5.06 -30.60
CA THR A 123 -17.13 4.06 -30.03
C THR A 123 -16.50 3.37 -28.81
N ALA A 124 -17.33 2.76 -27.97
CA ALA A 124 -16.83 2.05 -26.79
C ALA A 124 -15.94 0.84 -27.16
N GLU A 125 -16.24 0.16 -28.26
CA GLU A 125 -15.44 -0.97 -28.76
C GLU A 125 -14.11 -0.49 -29.35
N GLU A 126 -14.14 0.61 -30.10
CA GLU A 126 -12.94 1.24 -30.65
C GLU A 126 -11.99 1.69 -29.53
N LEU A 127 -12.53 2.36 -28.52
CA LEU A 127 -11.75 2.80 -27.36
C LEU A 127 -11.13 1.62 -26.61
N ASN A 128 -11.88 0.54 -26.41
CA ASN A 128 -11.38 -0.68 -25.78
C ASN A 128 -10.22 -1.28 -26.58
N ARG A 129 -10.32 -1.30 -27.91
CA ARG A 129 -9.23 -1.78 -28.78
C ARG A 129 -7.99 -0.91 -28.66
N LEU A 130 -8.15 0.41 -28.78
CA LEU A 130 -7.02 1.37 -28.67
C LEU A 130 -6.32 1.28 -27.30
N GLU A 131 -7.09 1.17 -26.22
CA GLU A 131 -6.54 1.01 -24.87
C GLU A 131 -5.76 -0.30 -24.72
N LYS A 132 -6.27 -1.42 -25.27
CA LYS A 132 -5.57 -2.71 -25.28
C LYS A 132 -4.27 -2.64 -26.09
N GLU A 133 -4.30 -2.06 -27.28
CA GLU A 133 -3.14 -1.93 -28.16
C GLU A 133 -2.04 -1.08 -27.52
N SER A 134 -2.40 0.11 -27.01
CA SER A 134 -1.46 1.00 -26.32
C SER A 134 -0.87 0.37 -25.06
N PHE A 135 -1.67 -0.39 -24.30
CA PHE A 135 -1.17 -1.09 -23.12
C PHE A 135 -0.22 -2.24 -23.48
N LEU A 136 -0.49 -2.97 -24.57
CA LEU A 136 0.39 -4.03 -25.06
C LEU A 136 1.72 -3.47 -25.58
N GLU A 137 1.69 -2.34 -26.29
CA GLU A 137 2.89 -1.63 -26.74
C GLU A 137 3.74 -1.20 -25.54
N TRP A 138 3.14 -0.55 -24.56
CA TRP A 138 3.81 -0.18 -23.31
C TRP A 138 4.45 -1.38 -22.59
N ARG A 139 3.76 -2.54 -22.53
CA ARG A 139 4.34 -3.77 -21.96
C ARG A 139 5.54 -4.29 -22.75
N ARG A 140 5.54 -4.14 -24.07
CA ARG A 140 6.68 -4.53 -24.92
C ARG A 140 7.88 -3.62 -24.66
N ASP A 141 7.65 -2.32 -24.52
CA ASP A 141 8.72 -1.36 -24.22
C ASP A 141 9.41 -1.69 -22.88
N ILE A 142 8.63 -2.02 -21.84
CA ILE A 142 9.18 -2.47 -20.56
C ILE A 142 10.00 -3.76 -20.72
N ALA A 143 9.47 -4.75 -21.44
CA ALA A 143 10.18 -6.01 -21.66
C ALA A 143 11.49 -5.83 -22.44
N MET A 144 11.53 -4.90 -23.40
CA MET A 144 12.77 -4.55 -24.12
C MET A 144 13.79 -3.87 -23.19
N LEU A 145 13.32 -2.97 -22.32
CA LEU A 145 14.19 -2.29 -21.35
C LEU A 145 14.75 -3.28 -20.31
N GLU A 146 13.92 -4.22 -19.83
CA GLU A 146 14.34 -5.31 -18.94
C GLU A 146 15.39 -6.20 -19.61
N ALA A 147 15.14 -6.64 -20.85
CA ALA A 147 16.10 -7.45 -21.61
C ALA A 147 17.43 -6.73 -21.91
N SER A 148 17.43 -5.40 -21.94
CA SER A 148 18.66 -4.60 -22.12
C SER A 148 19.46 -4.41 -20.83
N SER A 149 18.87 -4.71 -19.68
CA SER A 149 19.44 -4.42 -18.35
C SER A 149 19.80 -5.72 -17.62
N ASP A 150 21.00 -6.27 -17.85
CA ASP A 150 21.42 -7.56 -17.26
C ASP A 150 21.48 -7.57 -15.71
N HIS A 151 21.53 -6.40 -15.06
CA HIS A 151 21.85 -6.28 -13.62
C HIS A 151 20.76 -5.60 -12.78
N LEU A 152 19.67 -5.14 -13.41
CA LEU A 152 18.60 -4.41 -12.75
C LEU A 152 17.32 -5.23 -12.81
N GLU A 153 16.65 -5.36 -11.68
CA GLU A 153 15.34 -6.01 -11.62
C GLU A 153 14.25 -4.96 -11.75
N VAL A 154 13.23 -5.24 -12.53
CA VAL A 154 12.07 -4.35 -12.64
C VAL A 154 11.14 -4.61 -11.45
N THR A 155 10.64 -3.54 -10.83
CA THR A 155 9.58 -3.66 -9.83
C THR A 155 8.39 -4.47 -10.38
N PRO A 156 7.73 -5.33 -9.61
CA PRO A 156 6.56 -6.06 -10.05
C PRO A 156 5.42 -5.04 -10.18
N PHE A 157 5.25 -4.55 -11.39
CA PHE A 157 4.25 -3.57 -11.75
C PHE A 157 2.93 -4.27 -12.09
N GLU A 158 1.85 -3.49 -12.11
CA GLU A 158 0.53 -4.03 -12.41
C GLU A 158 0.40 -4.43 -13.89
N LYS A 159 0.09 -5.70 -14.15
CA LYS A 159 -0.10 -6.22 -15.52
C LYS A 159 -1.55 -6.23 -15.98
N ASN A 160 -2.50 -5.96 -15.09
CA ASN A 160 -3.92 -5.87 -15.42
C ASN A 160 -4.32 -4.48 -15.92
N LEU A 161 -4.79 -4.40 -17.17
CA LEU A 161 -5.28 -3.17 -17.81
C LEU A 161 -6.43 -2.52 -17.02
N GLU A 162 -7.31 -3.31 -16.37
CA GLU A 162 -8.45 -2.77 -15.64
C GLU A 162 -8.05 -1.88 -14.46
N VAL A 163 -6.89 -2.16 -13.86
CA VAL A 163 -6.36 -1.35 -12.77
C VAL A 163 -5.77 -0.04 -13.30
N TRP A 164 -5.08 -0.08 -14.45
CA TRP A 164 -4.60 1.13 -15.14
C TRP A 164 -5.74 2.02 -15.66
N ARG A 165 -6.86 1.42 -16.08
CA ARG A 165 -8.11 2.15 -16.38
C ARG A 165 -8.60 2.94 -15.18
N GLN A 166 -8.45 2.42 -13.96
CA GLN A 166 -8.81 3.17 -12.75
C GLN A 166 -7.93 4.42 -12.61
N LEU A 167 -6.61 4.33 -12.83
CA LEU A 167 -5.72 5.50 -12.83
C LEU A 167 -6.16 6.53 -13.88
N TRP A 168 -6.46 6.08 -15.10
CA TRP A 168 -6.92 6.98 -16.16
C TRP A 168 -8.21 7.71 -15.77
N HIS A 169 -9.17 7.01 -15.17
CA HIS A 169 -10.40 7.63 -14.68
C HIS A 169 -10.15 8.63 -13.54
N VAL A 170 -9.22 8.34 -12.63
CA VAL A 170 -8.84 9.26 -11.55
C VAL A 170 -8.27 10.54 -12.16
N ARG A 171 -7.32 10.42 -13.07
CA ARG A 171 -6.68 11.57 -13.73
C ARG A 171 -7.69 12.44 -14.49
N GLU A 172 -8.60 11.82 -15.23
CA GLU A 172 -9.59 12.55 -16.04
C GLU A 172 -10.63 13.28 -15.19
N ARG A 173 -11.03 12.66 -14.07
CA ARG A 173 -12.08 13.20 -13.20
C ARG A 173 -11.55 14.16 -12.15
N SER A 174 -10.27 14.09 -11.78
CA SER A 174 -9.70 14.90 -10.70
C SER A 174 -9.17 16.22 -11.21
N ASP A 175 -9.29 17.26 -10.40
CA ASP A 175 -8.69 18.58 -10.62
C ASP A 175 -7.26 18.65 -10.10
N ILE A 176 -7.03 17.95 -8.99
CA ILE A 176 -5.75 17.89 -8.28
C ILE A 176 -5.35 16.43 -8.15
N MET A 177 -4.14 16.10 -8.60
CA MET A 177 -3.54 14.78 -8.45
C MET A 177 -2.69 14.78 -7.18
N VAL A 178 -3.05 13.92 -6.22
CA VAL A 178 -2.35 13.78 -4.95
C VAL A 178 -1.56 12.49 -4.95
N GLN A 179 -0.23 12.58 -4.87
CA GLN A 179 0.64 11.43 -4.66
C GLN A 179 0.92 11.25 -3.17
N ILE A 180 0.56 10.09 -2.62
CA ILE A 180 0.84 9.72 -1.24
C ILE A 180 2.06 8.81 -1.23
N VAL A 181 3.11 9.25 -0.53
CA VAL A 181 4.40 8.55 -0.43
C VAL A 181 4.73 8.22 1.01
N ASP A 182 5.58 7.21 1.21
CA ASP A 182 6.09 6.84 2.54
C ASP A 182 7.33 7.67 2.89
N ALA A 183 7.30 8.34 4.04
CA ALA A 183 8.37 9.22 4.53
C ALA A 183 9.74 8.55 4.66
N ARG A 184 9.78 7.22 4.80
CA ARG A 184 11.03 6.46 4.96
C ARG A 184 11.85 6.40 3.68
N ASN A 185 11.21 6.48 2.51
CA ASN A 185 11.88 6.65 1.24
C ASN A 185 10.98 7.35 0.22
N PRO A 186 10.80 8.68 0.34
CA PRO A 186 9.84 9.41 -0.47
C PRO A 186 10.10 9.32 -1.98
N LEU A 187 11.38 9.26 -2.38
CA LEU A 187 11.78 9.22 -3.79
C LEU A 187 11.37 7.91 -4.46
N PHE A 188 11.54 6.78 -3.79
CA PHE A 188 11.17 5.47 -4.34
C PHE A 188 9.65 5.33 -4.56
N TYR A 189 8.83 5.88 -3.67
CA TYR A 189 7.37 5.78 -3.78
C TYR A 189 6.74 6.87 -4.64
N ARG A 190 7.53 7.82 -5.13
CA ARG A 190 7.08 8.92 -6.00
C ARG A 190 7.29 8.54 -7.45
N SER A 191 6.29 8.82 -8.28
CA SER A 191 6.44 8.78 -9.74
C SER A 191 6.54 10.20 -10.30
N THR A 192 7.70 10.58 -10.85
CA THR A 192 7.88 11.86 -11.55
C THR A 192 7.19 11.86 -12.91
N ASP A 193 7.08 10.69 -13.55
CA ASP A 193 6.35 10.54 -14.80
C ASP A 193 4.84 10.72 -14.59
N LEU A 194 4.31 10.37 -13.43
CA LEU A 194 2.92 10.66 -13.08
C LEU A 194 2.66 12.16 -12.90
N ASP A 195 3.64 12.91 -12.38
CA ASP A 195 3.54 14.39 -12.31
C ASP A 195 3.57 15.01 -13.71
N ALA A 196 4.41 14.48 -14.61
CA ALA A 196 4.42 14.88 -16.02
C ALA A 196 3.07 14.54 -16.67
N TYR A 197 2.57 13.31 -16.45
CA TYR A 197 1.29 12.88 -17.00
C TYR A 197 0.12 13.73 -16.51
N ALA A 198 0.13 14.18 -15.25
CA ALA A 198 -0.89 15.06 -14.70
C ALA A 198 -0.96 16.41 -15.45
N LYS A 199 0.17 16.90 -15.97
CA LYS A 199 0.28 18.17 -16.71
C LYS A 199 0.02 18.03 -18.21
N GLU A 200 0.02 16.81 -18.75
CA GLU A 200 -0.26 16.56 -20.17
C GLU A 200 -1.74 16.83 -20.55
N GLY A 201 -1.98 17.16 -21.82
CA GLY A 201 -3.34 17.33 -22.36
C GLY A 201 -3.88 18.76 -22.28
N GLU A 202 -5.17 18.93 -22.59
CA GLU A 202 -5.79 20.25 -22.75
C GLU A 202 -5.99 20.99 -21.44
N THR A 203 -6.10 20.26 -20.32
CA THR A 203 -6.35 20.85 -19.00
C THR A 203 -5.34 20.28 -17.99
N PRO A 204 -4.24 21.00 -17.71
CA PRO A 204 -3.22 20.51 -16.79
C PRO A 204 -3.81 20.41 -15.38
N ARG A 205 -3.43 19.37 -14.65
CA ARG A 205 -3.84 19.15 -13.25
C ARG A 205 -2.74 19.65 -12.32
N ARG A 206 -3.15 20.29 -11.22
CA ARG A 206 -2.22 20.58 -10.12
C ARG A 206 -1.81 19.27 -9.45
N THR A 207 -0.58 19.21 -8.97
CA THR A 207 0.00 18.02 -8.31
C THR A 207 0.34 18.36 -6.87
N LEU A 208 -0.02 17.50 -5.93
CA LEU A 208 0.32 17.65 -4.50
C LEU A 208 0.98 16.36 -3.99
N LEU A 209 2.09 16.49 -3.26
CA LEU A 209 2.74 15.39 -2.57
C LEU A 209 2.34 15.36 -1.10
N ILE A 210 1.76 14.26 -0.62
CA ILE A 210 1.58 14.01 0.81
C ILE A 210 2.61 12.97 1.24
N VAL A 211 3.58 13.41 2.04
CA VAL A 211 4.59 12.55 2.65
C VAL A 211 4.01 11.98 3.94
N ASN A 212 3.47 10.76 3.86
CA ASN A 212 2.80 10.10 4.97
C ASN A 212 3.79 9.31 5.84
N LYS A 213 3.39 9.02 7.08
CA LYS A 213 4.22 8.37 8.11
C LYS A 213 5.40 9.24 8.54
N SER A 214 5.19 10.55 8.52
CA SER A 214 6.23 11.53 8.89
C SER A 214 6.61 11.51 10.37
N ASP A 215 5.87 10.77 11.19
CA ASP A 215 6.20 10.42 12.57
C ASP A 215 7.48 9.60 12.70
N PHE A 216 7.90 8.89 11.64
CA PHE A 216 9.19 8.18 11.63
C PHE A 216 10.41 9.09 11.41
N LEU A 217 10.21 10.34 11.01
CA LEU A 217 11.29 11.28 10.72
C LEU A 217 11.54 12.19 11.92
N ASP A 218 12.81 12.53 12.15
CA ASP A 218 13.16 13.64 13.03
C ASP A 218 13.08 15.00 12.29
N ASP A 219 13.22 16.10 13.03
CA ASP A 219 13.16 17.45 12.44
C ASP A 219 14.27 17.74 11.44
N ARG A 220 15.46 17.15 11.64
CA ARG A 220 16.61 17.36 10.73
C ARG A 220 16.35 16.67 9.39
N GLN A 221 15.85 15.45 9.44
CA GLN A 221 15.46 14.66 8.26
C GLN A 221 14.31 15.33 7.51
N ARG A 222 13.27 15.83 8.21
CA ARG A 222 12.19 16.60 7.58
C ARG A 222 12.71 17.87 6.93
N THR A 223 13.66 18.57 7.56
CA THR A 223 14.27 19.77 6.99
C THR A 223 15.04 19.46 5.71
N ALA A 224 15.89 18.42 5.74
CA ALA A 224 16.63 17.99 4.55
C ALA A 224 15.70 17.59 3.39
N TRP A 225 14.63 16.83 3.68
CA TRP A 225 13.63 16.46 2.67
C TRP A 225 12.83 17.65 2.18
N GLY A 226 12.40 18.54 3.07
CA GLY A 226 11.63 19.72 2.73
C GLY A 226 12.40 20.68 1.83
N ASP A 227 13.69 20.90 2.13
CA ASP A 227 14.57 21.71 1.29
C ASP A 227 14.79 21.09 -0.09
N HIS A 228 14.91 19.76 -0.16
CA HIS A 228 14.98 19.04 -1.43
C HIS A 228 13.71 19.22 -2.26
N PHE A 229 12.52 18.99 -1.69
CA PHE A 229 11.27 19.15 -2.42
C PHE A 229 11.02 20.60 -2.87
N LYS A 230 11.38 21.56 -2.02
CA LYS A 230 11.28 22.98 -2.37
C LYS A 230 12.22 23.36 -3.52
N LYS A 231 13.44 22.82 -3.52
CA LYS A 231 14.42 23.04 -4.61
C LYS A 231 13.90 22.50 -5.95
N GLU A 232 13.23 21.36 -5.93
CA GLU A 232 12.63 20.72 -7.12
C GLU A 232 11.24 21.30 -7.48
N ASN A 233 10.80 22.37 -6.81
CA ASN A 233 9.52 23.04 -7.04
C ASN A 233 8.31 22.10 -6.93
N ILE A 234 8.31 21.29 -5.87
CA ILE A 234 7.25 20.34 -5.55
C ILE A 234 6.36 20.95 -4.47
N ASP A 235 5.04 20.95 -4.67
CA ASP A 235 4.10 21.22 -3.60
C ASP A 235 3.99 19.97 -2.70
N PHE A 236 4.37 20.10 -1.42
CA PHE A 236 4.37 18.97 -0.50
C PHE A 236 3.88 19.33 0.90
N VAL A 237 3.41 18.31 1.62
CA VAL A 237 3.10 18.38 3.06
C VAL A 237 3.59 17.11 3.77
N PHE A 238 4.06 17.27 5.01
CA PHE A 238 4.34 16.14 5.89
C PHE A 238 3.10 15.83 6.73
N PHE A 239 2.70 14.57 6.77
CA PHE A 239 1.51 14.13 7.51
C PHE A 239 1.76 12.77 8.19
N SER A 240 1.10 12.54 9.32
CA SER A 240 0.96 11.21 9.90
C SER A 240 -0.51 10.84 10.01
N ALA A 241 -0.97 9.98 9.10
CA ALA A 241 -2.32 9.44 9.17
C ALA A 241 -2.56 8.61 10.44
N LYS A 242 -1.49 8.05 11.04
CA LYS A 242 -1.59 7.27 12.27
C LYS A 242 -1.85 8.18 13.46
N GLU A 243 -1.03 9.22 13.66
CA GLU A 243 -1.21 10.16 14.77
C GLU A 243 -2.57 10.86 14.66
N ALA A 244 -2.96 11.29 13.46
CA ALA A 244 -4.28 11.87 13.22
C ALA A 244 -5.44 10.90 13.56
N GLN A 245 -5.28 9.61 13.28
CA GLN A 245 -6.29 8.60 13.62
C GLN A 245 -6.34 8.33 15.13
N ASP A 246 -5.19 8.29 15.79
CA ASP A 246 -5.08 8.11 17.25
C ASP A 246 -5.77 9.28 17.98
N GLU A 247 -5.58 10.52 17.51
CA GLU A 247 -6.29 11.71 18.02
C GLU A 247 -7.81 11.60 17.87
N ILE A 248 -8.29 11.23 16.68
CA ILE A 248 -9.73 11.02 16.40
C ILE A 248 -10.32 9.98 17.36
N ASP A 249 -9.62 8.86 17.55
CA ASP A 249 -10.10 7.76 18.37
C ASP A 249 -10.07 8.11 19.87
N GLU A 250 -9.10 8.88 20.34
CA GLU A 250 -9.07 9.41 21.71
C GLU A 250 -10.19 10.43 21.97
N GLU A 251 -10.45 11.35 21.03
CA GLU A 251 -11.56 12.30 21.12
C GLU A 251 -12.92 11.57 21.18
N ALA A 252 -13.11 10.56 20.32
CA ALA A 252 -14.31 9.75 20.31
C ALA A 252 -14.50 8.95 21.63
N LYS A 253 -13.42 8.49 22.25
CA LYS A 253 -13.48 7.82 23.57
C LYS A 253 -13.90 8.78 24.67
N LYS A 254 -13.34 10.00 24.70
CA LYS A 254 -13.70 11.04 25.68
C LYS A 254 -15.17 11.43 25.58
N LEU A 255 -15.66 11.72 24.38
CA LEU A 255 -17.08 12.02 24.13
C LEU A 255 -18.00 10.89 24.62
N ARG A 256 -17.64 9.62 24.38
CA ARG A 256 -18.40 8.47 24.89
C ARG A 256 -18.35 8.30 26.40
N GLN A 257 -17.26 8.72 27.04
CA GLN A 257 -17.15 8.68 28.49
C GLN A 257 -17.98 9.80 29.11
N GLU A 258 -17.95 11.00 28.53
CA GLU A 258 -18.80 12.14 28.92
C GLU A 258 -20.28 11.81 28.78
N GLN A 259 -20.70 11.20 27.66
CA GLN A 259 -22.08 10.75 27.47
C GLN A 259 -22.50 9.74 28.55
N ARG A 260 -21.65 8.75 28.86
CA ARG A 260 -21.93 7.77 29.93
C ARG A 260 -22.00 8.42 31.31
N ASN A 261 -21.13 9.40 31.58
CA ASN A 261 -21.14 10.13 32.85
C ASN A 261 -22.39 11.00 32.98
N ALA A 262 -22.84 11.65 31.89
CA ALA A 262 -24.08 12.43 31.85
C ALA A 262 -25.32 11.54 32.06
N GLU A 263 -25.40 10.39 31.39
CA GLU A 263 -26.49 9.42 31.56
C GLU A 263 -26.55 8.83 32.99
N SER A 264 -25.40 8.74 33.68
CA SER A 264 -25.36 8.30 35.08
C SER A 264 -25.80 9.37 36.09
N HIS A 265 -25.89 10.64 35.69
CA HIS A 265 -26.21 11.75 36.58
C HIS A 265 -27.71 12.12 36.60
N ASP A 266 -28.55 11.49 35.77
CA ASP A 266 -30.02 11.68 35.73
C ASP A 266 -30.79 10.84 36.76
N GLN A 267 -30.11 10.22 37.73
CA GLN A 267 -30.72 9.70 38.95
C GLN A 267 -30.08 10.36 40.16
N TYR A 268 -30.93 10.90 41.04
CA TYR A 268 -30.63 11.61 42.29
C TYR A 268 -30.43 13.13 42.17
N ASP A 269 -31.58 13.81 42.18
CA ASP A 269 -31.73 15.18 42.63
C ASP A 269 -31.68 15.19 44.17
N GLU A 270 -30.58 15.64 44.77
CA GLU A 270 -30.59 16.09 46.16
C GLU A 270 -29.54 17.20 46.41
N ALA A 271 -30.02 18.34 46.88
CA ALA A 271 -29.28 19.57 47.06
C ALA A 271 -28.40 19.59 48.34
N LYS A 272 -27.18 20.14 48.21
CA LYS A 272 -26.47 21.10 49.12
C LYS A 272 -24.94 20.90 49.10
N PRO A 273 -24.12 21.88 49.56
CA PRO A 273 -24.14 23.32 49.29
C PRO A 273 -22.76 23.80 48.74
N ALA A 274 -22.69 25.09 48.42
CA ALA A 274 -21.54 25.78 47.84
C ALA A 274 -20.23 25.62 48.62
N GLY A 275 -19.18 25.20 47.90
CA GLY A 275 -17.77 25.36 48.26
C GLY A 275 -16.96 25.62 46.99
N ALA A 276 -16.72 26.90 46.68
CA ALA A 276 -15.85 27.31 45.57
C ALA A 276 -14.37 27.34 46.02
N PRO A 277 -13.40 27.55 45.12
CA PRO A 277 -12.82 26.54 44.23
C PRO A 277 -11.33 26.33 44.54
N GLN A 278 -10.76 25.17 44.20
CA GLN A 278 -9.32 25.06 43.97
C GLN A 278 -9.08 24.67 42.52
N VAL A 279 -8.91 25.70 41.70
CA VAL A 279 -8.29 25.59 40.38
C VAL A 279 -6.81 25.33 40.64
N VAL A 280 -6.40 24.07 40.59
CA VAL A 280 -5.01 23.76 40.27
C VAL A 280 -4.89 23.88 38.76
N GLU A 281 -4.50 25.06 38.31
CA GLU A 281 -3.92 25.23 36.98
C GLU A 281 -2.70 24.31 36.92
N ALA A 282 -2.88 23.14 36.30
CA ALA A 282 -1.74 22.43 35.75
C ALA A 282 -1.25 23.31 34.59
N GLU A 283 -0.27 24.16 34.88
CA GLU A 283 0.56 24.79 33.86
C GLU A 283 1.11 23.66 32.99
N ALA A 284 0.46 23.41 31.86
CA ALA A 284 1.07 22.72 30.76
C ALA A 284 2.28 23.58 30.41
N VAL A 285 3.47 23.10 30.78
CA VAL A 285 4.73 23.63 30.29
C VAL A 285 4.66 23.45 28.78
N VAL A 286 4.16 24.46 28.08
CA VAL A 286 4.28 24.61 26.64
C VAL A 286 5.77 24.87 26.45
N ALA A 287 6.53 23.78 26.42
CA ALA A 287 7.84 23.78 25.83
C ALA A 287 7.63 24.37 24.45
N LYS A 288 8.16 25.58 24.25
CA LYS A 288 8.25 26.21 22.93
C LYS A 288 9.09 25.26 22.10
N LYS A 289 8.44 24.29 21.45
CA LYS A 289 9.02 23.54 20.35
C LYS A 289 9.42 24.61 19.35
N GLU A 290 10.72 24.80 19.17
CA GLU A 290 11.24 25.52 18.03
C GLU A 290 10.48 24.98 16.81
N THR A 291 9.64 25.83 16.22
CA THR A 291 8.75 25.42 15.14
C THR A 291 9.62 25.04 13.97
N SER A 292 9.77 23.73 13.77
CA SER A 292 10.45 23.16 12.61
C SER A 292 9.92 23.83 11.33
N PRO A 293 10.77 24.19 10.37
CA PRO A 293 10.34 24.85 9.15
C PRO A 293 9.34 24.02 8.34
N TYR A 294 9.37 22.70 8.52
CA TYR A 294 8.45 21.75 7.89
C TYR A 294 7.83 20.84 8.97
N PRO A 295 6.78 21.30 9.68
CA PRO A 295 6.13 20.51 10.70
C PRO A 295 5.31 19.37 10.08
N VAL A 296 5.06 18.32 10.86
CA VAL A 296 4.04 17.33 10.54
C VAL A 296 2.68 17.97 10.82
N LEU A 297 1.85 18.09 9.80
CA LEU A 297 0.54 18.72 9.92
C LEU A 297 -0.40 17.83 10.73
N SER A 298 -1.16 18.46 11.62
CA SER A 298 -2.34 17.86 12.22
C SER A 298 -3.45 17.68 11.18
N ARG A 299 -4.49 16.92 11.55
CA ARG A 299 -5.68 16.74 10.70
C ARG A 299 -6.31 18.07 10.30
N VAL A 300 -6.45 19.00 11.24
CA VAL A 300 -7.12 20.29 11.01
C VAL A 300 -6.30 21.14 10.05
N GLU A 301 -4.99 21.24 10.28
CA GLU A 301 -4.08 21.99 9.41
C GLU A 301 -4.05 21.43 7.99
N LEU A 302 -4.09 20.10 7.83
CA LEU A 302 -4.17 19.48 6.51
C LEU A 302 -5.51 19.79 5.81
N LEU A 303 -6.63 19.78 6.54
CA LEU A 303 -7.94 20.15 5.99
C LEU A 303 -7.97 21.61 5.54
N ASP A 304 -7.40 22.52 6.31
CA ASP A 304 -7.30 23.94 5.96
C ASP A 304 -6.42 24.13 4.72
N PHE A 305 -5.30 23.43 4.65
CA PHE A 305 -4.39 23.45 3.49
C PHE A 305 -5.09 22.95 2.22
N VAL A 306 -5.77 21.80 2.29
CA VAL A 306 -6.53 21.22 1.17
C VAL A 306 -7.69 22.15 0.75
N THR A 307 -8.37 22.78 1.71
CA THR A 307 -9.45 23.74 1.45
C THR A 307 -8.96 25.00 0.76
N LYS A 308 -7.78 25.50 1.15
CA LYS A 308 -7.14 26.62 0.48
C LYS A 308 -6.83 26.29 -0.98
N ILE A 309 -6.15 25.16 -1.24
CA ILE A 309 -5.84 24.73 -2.61
C ILE A 309 -7.12 24.53 -3.42
N ALA A 310 -8.17 23.93 -2.82
CA ALA A 310 -9.44 23.74 -3.50
C ALA A 310 -10.08 25.07 -3.91
N THR A 311 -9.98 26.10 -3.07
CA THR A 311 -10.51 27.43 -3.37
C THR A 311 -9.73 28.07 -4.51
N ASP A 312 -8.39 28.02 -4.47
CA ASP A 312 -7.53 28.57 -5.53
C ASP A 312 -7.83 27.91 -6.89
N VAL A 313 -8.02 26.59 -6.91
CA VAL A 313 -8.36 25.85 -8.14
C VAL A 313 -9.78 26.15 -8.61
N LEU A 314 -10.73 26.34 -7.68
CA LEU A 314 -12.10 26.70 -8.02
C LEU A 314 -12.17 28.09 -8.67
N ASP A 315 -11.34 29.03 -8.22
CA ASP A 315 -11.25 30.38 -8.81
C ASP A 315 -10.66 30.35 -10.22
N GLU A 316 -9.71 29.43 -10.50
CA GLU A 316 -9.12 29.25 -11.83
C GLU A 316 -10.07 28.56 -12.82
N VAL A 317 -10.72 27.47 -12.40
CA VAL A 317 -11.49 26.61 -13.31
C VAL A 317 -12.97 27.03 -13.39
N GLY A 318 -13.44 27.80 -12.40
CA GLY A 318 -14.82 28.22 -12.27
C GLY A 318 -15.78 27.10 -11.86
N VAL A 319 -17.00 27.49 -11.49
CA VAL A 319 -18.02 26.56 -11.01
C VAL A 319 -18.54 25.69 -12.16
N ARG A 320 -18.22 24.39 -12.12
CA ARG A 320 -18.75 23.41 -13.08
C ARG A 320 -20.10 22.87 -12.62
N VAL A 321 -21.13 23.08 -13.44
CA VAL A 321 -22.51 22.59 -13.18
C VAL A 321 -22.56 21.08 -12.99
N LYS A 322 -21.76 20.33 -13.77
CA LYS A 322 -21.68 18.86 -13.68
C LYS A 322 -21.18 18.35 -12.34
N ASP A 323 -20.33 19.13 -11.67
CA ASP A 323 -19.67 18.73 -10.43
C ASP A 323 -20.30 19.39 -9.20
N LYS A 324 -21.40 20.13 -9.37
CA LYS A 324 -22.05 20.93 -8.31
C LYS A 324 -21.07 21.89 -7.60
N GLY A 325 -20.01 22.31 -8.28
CA GLY A 325 -18.95 23.14 -7.69
C GLY A 325 -17.93 22.41 -6.80
N LEU A 326 -17.94 21.07 -6.78
CA LEU A 326 -16.97 20.28 -6.03
C LEU A 326 -15.63 20.16 -6.78
N ILE A 327 -14.54 20.43 -6.07
CA ILE A 327 -13.17 20.18 -6.52
C ILE A 327 -12.75 18.76 -6.12
N LYS A 328 -12.19 18.04 -7.09
CA LYS A 328 -11.88 16.61 -6.95
C LYS A 328 -10.39 16.37 -6.76
N PHE A 329 -10.04 15.71 -5.66
CA PHE A 329 -8.68 15.29 -5.34
C PHE A 329 -8.49 13.81 -5.65
N GLY A 330 -7.67 13.49 -6.63
CA GLY A 330 -7.31 12.13 -7.03
C GLY A 330 -6.17 11.59 -6.20
N MET A 331 -6.47 10.67 -5.28
CA MET A 331 -5.49 10.06 -4.38
C MET A 331 -4.81 8.88 -5.07
N MET A 332 -3.49 8.98 -5.26
CA MET A 332 -2.63 7.98 -5.91
C MET A 332 -1.49 7.58 -4.98
N GLY A 333 -0.93 6.38 -5.17
CA GLY A 333 0.26 5.94 -4.46
C GLY A 333 0.46 4.43 -4.50
N PHE A 334 1.63 4.00 -4.05
CA PHE A 334 1.97 2.57 -3.92
C PHE A 334 1.04 1.87 -2.91
N PRO A 335 0.92 0.53 -2.98
CA PRO A 335 0.36 -0.24 -1.89
C PRO A 335 1.07 0.05 -0.55
N ASN A 336 0.35 -0.06 0.57
CA ASN A 336 0.89 0.04 1.94
C ASN A 336 1.54 1.38 2.37
N VAL A 337 1.59 2.40 1.51
CA VAL A 337 2.04 3.77 1.88
C VAL A 337 1.06 4.49 2.82
N GLY A 338 -0.18 3.99 2.91
CA GLY A 338 -1.21 4.52 3.80
C GLY A 338 -2.23 5.43 3.13
N LYS A 339 -2.41 5.36 1.81
CA LYS A 339 -3.45 6.12 1.08
C LYS A 339 -4.84 6.03 1.74
N SER A 340 -5.32 4.81 1.98
CA SER A 340 -6.62 4.60 2.61
C SER A 340 -6.68 5.13 4.05
N SER A 341 -5.54 5.11 4.77
CA SER A 341 -5.44 5.69 6.12
C SER A 341 -5.53 7.21 6.10
N VAL A 342 -4.87 7.88 5.15
CA VAL A 342 -4.98 9.34 4.95
C VAL A 342 -6.42 9.73 4.66
N ILE A 343 -7.10 8.98 3.78
CA ILE A 343 -8.52 9.23 3.45
C ILE A 343 -9.41 9.08 4.69
N ASN A 344 -9.24 8.01 5.47
CA ASN A 344 -10.02 7.80 6.69
C ASN A 344 -9.78 8.90 7.73
N ALA A 345 -8.52 9.34 7.91
CA ALA A 345 -8.16 10.43 8.81
C ALA A 345 -8.82 11.76 8.39
N LEU A 346 -8.79 12.10 7.10
CA LEU A 346 -9.46 13.31 6.57
C LEU A 346 -10.97 13.26 6.83
N LEU A 347 -11.60 12.12 6.53
CA LEU A 347 -13.05 11.94 6.71
C LEU A 347 -13.48 11.85 8.17
N GLY A 348 -12.55 11.86 9.13
CA GLY A 348 -12.86 11.71 10.55
C GLY A 348 -13.50 10.36 10.88
N ALA A 349 -13.23 9.34 10.06
CA ALA A 349 -13.83 8.02 10.23
C ALA A 349 -13.21 7.34 11.46
N SER A 350 -13.89 7.42 12.60
CA SER A 350 -13.49 6.69 13.81
C SER A 350 -14.07 5.28 13.81
N THR A 351 -13.23 4.31 14.19
CA THR A 351 -13.68 2.93 14.51
C THR A 351 -14.70 2.95 15.65
N TYR A 352 -14.59 3.94 16.53
CA TYR A 352 -15.47 4.11 17.68
C TYR A 352 -16.75 4.85 17.28
N SER A 353 -16.70 6.07 16.73
CA SER A 353 -17.92 6.88 16.50
C SER A 353 -18.91 6.25 15.49
N HIS A 354 -18.44 5.82 14.31
CA HIS A 354 -19.32 5.42 13.21
C HIS A 354 -19.38 3.90 12.95
N LYS A 355 -18.66 3.07 13.72
CA LYS A 355 -18.53 1.60 13.51
C LYS A 355 -18.12 1.16 12.08
N THR A 356 -17.81 2.10 11.18
CA THR A 356 -17.54 1.84 9.77
C THR A 356 -16.35 2.65 9.32
N GLN A 357 -15.22 1.95 9.09
CA GLN A 357 -14.16 2.50 8.25
C GLN A 357 -14.73 2.70 6.84
N ARG A 358 -14.63 3.92 6.30
CA ARG A 358 -15.21 4.20 4.99
C ARG A 358 -14.39 3.60 3.85
N VAL A 359 -13.07 3.45 4.06
CA VAL A 359 -12.17 2.69 3.17
C VAL A 359 -11.48 1.57 3.95
N ALA A 360 -11.45 0.37 3.36
CA ALA A 360 -10.75 -0.77 3.93
C ALA A 360 -9.23 -0.52 4.01
N VAL A 361 -8.63 -0.83 5.16
CA VAL A 361 -7.18 -0.74 5.40
C VAL A 361 -6.61 -2.14 5.68
N GLY A 362 -5.35 -2.37 5.30
CA GLY A 362 -4.65 -3.61 5.60
C GLY A 362 -3.18 -3.55 5.21
N ALA A 363 -2.37 -4.41 5.82
CA ALA A 363 -0.92 -4.50 5.57
C ALA A 363 -0.55 -5.29 4.30
N THR A 364 -1.51 -5.99 3.70
CA THR A 364 -1.33 -6.70 2.43
C THR A 364 -1.79 -5.82 1.26
N PRO A 365 -1.03 -5.75 0.15
CA PRO A 365 -1.48 -5.09 -1.07
C PRO A 365 -2.87 -5.57 -1.58
N GLY A 366 -3.56 -4.74 -2.36
CA GLY A 366 -4.81 -5.13 -3.05
C GLY A 366 -6.12 -4.98 -2.27
N LYS A 367 -6.16 -4.18 -1.19
CA LYS A 367 -7.39 -3.93 -0.41
C LYS A 367 -8.40 -3.02 -1.13
N THR A 368 -7.96 -1.90 -1.69
CA THR A 368 -8.80 -1.03 -2.52
C THR A 368 -8.81 -1.60 -3.94
N LYS A 369 -9.98 -2.10 -4.39
CA LYS A 369 -10.13 -2.73 -5.71
C LYS A 369 -10.82 -1.86 -6.76
N HIS A 370 -11.65 -0.92 -6.33
CA HIS A 370 -12.47 -0.12 -7.23
C HIS A 370 -12.23 1.37 -7.00
N PHE A 371 -12.31 2.15 -8.09
CA PHE A 371 -12.43 3.59 -8.00
C PHE A 371 -13.67 3.96 -7.19
N GLN A 372 -13.50 4.85 -6.21
CA GLN A 372 -14.59 5.33 -5.37
C GLN A 372 -14.45 6.83 -5.10
N THR A 373 -15.58 7.51 -4.99
CA THR A 373 -15.63 8.94 -4.68
C THR A 373 -16.25 9.17 -3.32
N MET A 374 -15.65 10.03 -2.52
CA MET A 374 -16.06 10.31 -1.14
C MET A 374 -16.16 11.81 -0.95
N ILE A 375 -17.31 12.30 -0.52
CA ILE A 375 -17.49 13.73 -0.25
C ILE A 375 -16.85 14.03 1.11
N LEU A 376 -15.90 14.97 1.11
CA LEU A 376 -15.23 15.44 2.33
C LEU A 376 -15.93 16.67 2.90
N SER A 377 -16.30 17.62 2.05
CA SER A 377 -17.00 18.85 2.40
C SER A 377 -17.87 19.33 1.25
N ASP A 378 -18.63 20.41 1.44
CA ASP A 378 -19.47 21.02 0.41
C ASP A 378 -18.70 21.52 -0.83
N LYS A 379 -17.36 21.62 -0.72
CA LYS A 379 -16.47 22.05 -1.80
C LYS A 379 -15.51 20.96 -2.28
N ILE A 380 -15.31 19.89 -1.52
CA ILE A 380 -14.23 18.91 -1.77
C ILE A 380 -14.78 17.49 -1.91
N MET A 381 -14.35 16.82 -2.97
CA MET A 381 -14.54 15.39 -3.20
C MET A 381 -13.19 14.69 -3.30
N LEU A 382 -13.03 13.58 -2.60
CA LEU A 382 -11.87 12.71 -2.70
C LEU A 382 -12.18 11.55 -3.66
N CYS A 383 -11.24 11.25 -4.54
CA CYS A 383 -11.29 10.14 -5.47
C CYS A 383 -10.20 9.14 -5.07
N ASP A 384 -10.58 7.93 -4.68
CA ASP A 384 -9.65 6.88 -4.27
C ASP A 384 -9.39 5.91 -5.42
N CYS A 385 -8.13 5.55 -5.63
CA CYS A 385 -7.69 4.57 -6.62
C CYS A 385 -7.17 3.28 -5.96
N PRO A 386 -7.11 2.15 -6.67
CA PRO A 386 -6.30 1.01 -6.25
C PRO A 386 -4.82 1.42 -6.08
N GLY A 387 -4.13 0.85 -5.09
CA GLY A 387 -2.68 1.08 -4.97
C GLY A 387 -1.97 0.49 -6.18
N LEU A 388 -1.16 1.30 -6.87
CA LEU A 388 -0.45 0.93 -8.08
C LEU A 388 1.05 0.90 -7.82
N VAL A 389 1.70 -0.18 -8.24
CA VAL A 389 3.15 -0.26 -8.27
C VAL A 389 3.59 0.20 -9.66
N PHE A 390 4.34 1.30 -9.72
CA PHE A 390 4.86 1.84 -10.97
C PHE A 390 6.13 1.09 -11.37
N PRO A 391 6.36 0.86 -12.67
CA PRO A 391 7.57 0.21 -13.14
C PRO A 391 8.78 1.10 -12.85
N SER A 392 9.76 0.57 -12.13
CA SER A 392 11.05 1.20 -11.90
C SER A 392 12.13 0.12 -11.86
N PHE A 393 13.34 0.46 -12.29
CA PHE A 393 14.49 -0.41 -12.08
C PHE A 393 14.92 -0.36 -10.62
N VAL A 394 15.19 -1.51 -10.02
CA VAL A 394 15.67 -1.66 -8.64
C VAL A 394 16.85 -2.61 -8.64
N ASN A 395 17.79 -2.36 -7.74
CA ASN A 395 19.03 -3.13 -7.66
C ASN A 395 18.82 -4.54 -7.07
N SER A 396 17.75 -4.74 -6.29
CA SER A 396 17.44 -6.05 -5.71
C SER A 396 15.99 -6.21 -5.26
N LYS A 397 15.42 -7.40 -5.53
CA LYS A 397 14.15 -7.90 -4.98
C LYS A 397 14.12 -7.86 -3.46
N ALA A 398 15.27 -7.98 -2.80
CA ALA A 398 15.37 -7.90 -1.36
C ALA A 398 14.92 -6.52 -0.84
N GLU A 399 15.27 -5.44 -1.54
CA GLU A 399 14.84 -4.08 -1.21
C GLU A 399 13.33 -3.91 -1.34
N MET A 400 12.74 -4.56 -2.33
CA MET A 400 11.31 -4.52 -2.59
C MET A 400 10.48 -5.15 -1.48
N TYR A 401 10.97 -6.24 -0.89
CA TYR A 401 10.37 -6.82 0.31
C TYR A 401 10.49 -5.89 1.52
N CYS A 402 11.67 -5.29 1.73
CA CYS A 402 11.88 -4.32 2.81
C CYS A 402 11.00 -3.07 2.65
N CYS A 403 10.72 -2.65 1.42
CA CYS A 403 9.81 -1.55 1.09
C CYS A 403 8.32 -1.95 1.10
N GLY A 404 7.98 -3.22 1.36
CA GLY A 404 6.59 -3.67 1.44
C GLY A 404 5.80 -3.58 0.13
N VAL A 405 6.50 -3.56 -1.01
CA VAL A 405 5.92 -3.66 -2.36
C VAL A 405 5.50 -5.11 -2.61
N LEU A 406 6.39 -6.04 -2.29
CA LEU A 406 6.15 -7.47 -2.40
C LEU A 406 5.53 -8.03 -1.11
N PRO A 407 4.57 -8.98 -1.22
CA PRO A 407 3.98 -9.63 -0.06
C PRO A 407 4.98 -10.56 0.62
N LEU A 408 5.21 -10.36 1.92
CA LEU A 408 6.12 -11.20 2.73
C LEU A 408 5.73 -12.68 2.76
N SER A 409 4.46 -13.02 2.50
CA SER A 409 3.98 -14.41 2.43
C SER A 409 4.53 -15.21 1.25
N GLN A 410 5.05 -14.53 0.21
CA GLN A 410 5.62 -15.17 -0.97
C GLN A 410 7.16 -15.20 -0.94
N LEU A 411 7.75 -14.81 0.19
CA LEU A 411 9.19 -14.75 0.36
C LEU A 411 9.82 -16.15 0.25
N ARG A 412 10.65 -16.35 -0.80
CA ARG A 412 11.40 -17.59 -1.01
C ARG A 412 12.82 -17.51 -0.45
N ASP A 413 13.54 -16.43 -0.79
CA ASP A 413 14.86 -16.13 -0.22
C ASP A 413 14.71 -15.11 0.92
N HIS A 414 14.92 -15.57 2.15
CA HIS A 414 14.87 -14.74 3.35
C HIS A 414 16.24 -14.18 3.73
N VAL A 415 17.34 -14.70 3.19
CA VAL A 415 18.70 -14.31 3.57
C VAL A 415 18.99 -12.90 3.07
N SER A 416 18.74 -12.63 1.78
CA SER A 416 19.06 -11.33 1.17
C SER A 416 18.33 -10.14 1.82
N PRO A 417 16.99 -10.17 2.08
CA PRO A 417 16.33 -9.08 2.78
C PRO A 417 16.79 -8.93 4.24
N CYS A 418 17.03 -10.05 4.95
CA CYS A 418 17.56 -9.98 6.31
C CYS A 418 18.97 -9.39 6.34
N GLN A 419 19.79 -9.67 5.32
CA GLN A 419 21.11 -9.07 5.16
C GLN A 419 21.02 -7.55 5.09
N LEU A 420 20.16 -7.01 4.23
CA LEU A 420 19.96 -5.58 4.09
C LEU A 420 19.56 -4.92 5.42
N LEU A 421 18.68 -5.57 6.18
CA LEU A 421 18.30 -5.09 7.52
C LEU A 421 19.47 -5.10 8.50
N CYS A 422 20.26 -6.18 8.52
CA CYS A 422 21.44 -6.31 9.39
C CYS A 422 22.56 -5.30 9.07
N HIS A 423 22.62 -4.82 7.82
CA HIS A 423 23.55 -3.78 7.40
C HIS A 423 23.05 -2.39 7.77
N ARG A 424 21.73 -2.13 7.67
CA ARG A 424 21.13 -0.81 7.92
C ARG A 424 20.89 -0.53 9.41
N ILE A 425 20.64 -1.56 10.21
CA ILE A 425 20.24 -1.43 11.61
C ILE A 425 21.40 -1.86 12.53
N PRO A 426 21.88 -0.99 13.43
CA PRO A 426 22.90 -1.36 14.40
C PRO A 426 22.43 -2.45 15.36
N LYS A 427 23.35 -3.33 15.75
CA LYS A 427 23.13 -4.44 16.70
C LYS A 427 22.34 -4.03 17.95
N ARG A 428 22.74 -2.91 18.57
CA ARG A 428 22.13 -2.38 19.81
C ARG A 428 20.62 -2.17 19.67
N VAL A 429 20.14 -1.83 18.49
CA VAL A 429 18.71 -1.64 18.22
C VAL A 429 18.00 -2.99 18.26
N PHE A 430 18.55 -4.03 17.64
CA PHE A 430 18.00 -5.38 17.70
C PHE A 430 17.94 -5.92 19.14
N GLU A 431 19.03 -5.80 19.89
CA GLU A 431 19.10 -6.31 21.27
C GLU A 431 18.12 -5.60 22.20
N ARG A 432 17.94 -4.28 22.06
CA ARG A 432 16.97 -3.52 22.84
C ARG A 432 15.52 -3.82 22.47
N THR A 433 15.25 -3.94 21.17
CA THR A 433 13.88 -4.12 20.67
C THR A 433 13.36 -5.50 21.00
N TYR A 434 14.20 -6.53 20.81
CA TYR A 434 13.80 -7.93 20.96
C TYR A 434 14.29 -8.58 22.25
N GLY A 435 15.08 -7.88 23.08
CA GLY A 435 15.64 -8.44 24.32
C GLY A 435 16.66 -9.56 24.08
N ILE A 436 17.23 -9.65 22.88
CA ILE A 436 18.16 -10.70 22.48
C ILE A 436 19.62 -10.28 22.69
N LYS A 437 20.53 -11.25 22.78
CA LYS A 437 21.98 -11.02 22.75
C LYS A 437 22.57 -11.66 21.51
N ILE A 438 23.10 -10.86 20.61
CA ILE A 438 23.65 -11.37 19.34
C ILE A 438 25.15 -11.61 19.53
N PRO A 439 25.67 -12.82 19.30
CA PRO A 439 27.09 -13.10 19.42
C PRO A 439 27.87 -12.36 18.32
N ILE A 440 29.02 -11.77 18.68
CA ILE A 440 29.92 -11.09 17.75
C ILE A 440 31.26 -11.83 17.76
N SER A 441 31.94 -11.88 16.61
CA SER A 441 33.36 -12.27 16.56
C SER A 441 34.20 -11.35 17.45
N LYS A 442 35.24 -11.90 18.10
CA LYS A 442 36.14 -11.16 19.00
C LYS A 442 36.86 -9.97 18.33
N THR A 443 36.83 -9.90 17.01
CA THR A 443 37.50 -8.87 16.19
C THR A 443 36.56 -7.80 15.65
N ALA A 444 35.24 -7.91 15.82
CA ALA A 444 34.30 -6.98 15.20
C ALA A 444 34.09 -5.72 16.05
N LYS A 445 34.03 -4.56 15.39
CA LYS A 445 33.70 -3.26 15.98
C LYS A 445 32.18 -3.16 16.18
N GLU A 446 31.75 -2.28 17.08
CA GLU A 446 30.32 -2.06 17.38
C GLU A 446 29.52 -1.54 16.17
N THR A 447 30.21 -0.93 15.21
CA THR A 447 29.67 -0.43 13.94
C THR A 447 29.58 -1.47 12.83
N ASP A 448 30.13 -2.68 13.05
CA ASP A 448 30.17 -3.70 12.01
C ASP A 448 28.76 -4.29 11.78
N PRO A 449 28.43 -4.67 10.53
CA PRO A 449 27.14 -5.27 10.22
C PRO A 449 26.84 -6.50 11.08
N VAL A 450 25.58 -6.68 11.45
CA VAL A 450 25.16 -7.86 12.21
C VAL A 450 25.28 -9.10 11.34
N GLY A 451 25.88 -10.18 11.86
CA GLY A 451 25.88 -11.47 11.18
C GLY A 451 24.47 -12.04 11.08
N ILE A 452 23.98 -12.25 9.85
CA ILE A 452 22.60 -12.71 9.58
C ILE A 452 22.30 -14.02 10.30
N TYR A 453 23.18 -15.01 10.16
CA TYR A 453 22.97 -16.34 10.75
C TYR A 453 22.93 -16.26 12.28
N ALA A 454 23.79 -15.45 12.89
CA ALA A 454 23.78 -15.21 14.33
C ALA A 454 22.48 -14.54 14.81
N LEU A 455 21.95 -13.59 14.04
CA LEU A 455 20.67 -12.95 14.36
C LEU A 455 19.50 -13.94 14.24
N LEU A 456 19.45 -14.71 13.14
CA LEU A 456 18.37 -15.66 12.88
C LEU A 456 18.37 -16.82 13.88
N GLU A 457 19.54 -17.35 14.24
CA GLU A 457 19.70 -18.42 15.22
C GLU A 457 19.19 -18.00 16.60
N VAL A 458 19.62 -16.83 17.09
CA VAL A 458 19.15 -16.28 18.37
C VAL A 458 17.65 -15.95 18.34
N GLY A 459 17.15 -15.46 17.21
CA GLY A 459 15.73 -15.20 17.01
C GLY A 459 14.87 -16.47 17.13
N ILE A 460 15.29 -17.56 16.50
CA ILE A 460 14.61 -18.86 16.56
C ILE A 460 14.63 -19.41 17.99
N GLU A 461 15.78 -19.39 18.67
CA GLU A 461 15.90 -19.86 20.05
C GLU A 461 14.99 -19.10 21.02
N THR A 462 14.91 -17.78 20.86
CA THR A 462 14.08 -16.92 21.72
C THR A 462 12.59 -17.17 21.45
N SER A 463 12.20 -17.33 20.18
CA SER A 463 10.81 -17.62 19.81
C SER A 463 10.35 -19.00 20.31
N LEU A 464 11.22 -20.00 20.26
CA LEU A 464 10.96 -21.34 20.80
C LEU A 464 10.81 -21.34 22.34
N LYS A 465 11.62 -20.53 23.05
CA LYS A 465 11.49 -20.35 24.51
C LYS A 465 10.18 -19.66 24.89
N CYS A 466 9.70 -18.70 24.10
CA CYS A 466 8.42 -18.03 24.34
C CYS A 466 7.20 -18.92 24.01
N CYS A 467 7.31 -19.80 23.01
CA CYS A 467 6.22 -20.70 22.61
C CYS A 467 6.05 -21.93 23.52
N ASN A 468 7.01 -22.22 24.41
CA ASN A 468 6.95 -23.34 25.35
C ASN A 468 7.06 -22.83 26.81
N PRO A 469 5.94 -22.45 27.46
CA PRO A 469 5.97 -21.96 28.85
C PRO A 469 6.37 -23.03 29.87
N SER A 470 6.46 -24.30 29.48
CA SER A 470 6.70 -25.44 30.38
C SER A 470 8.17 -25.71 30.72
N HIS A 471 9.12 -24.90 30.24
CA HIS A 471 10.52 -24.98 30.63
C HIS A 471 11.02 -23.65 31.23
N THR A 472 10.35 -23.19 32.29
CA THR A 472 10.98 -22.33 33.31
C THR A 472 11.14 -23.12 34.59
N SER A 473 12.16 -23.97 34.62
CA SER A 473 12.73 -24.50 35.86
C SER A 473 14.13 -25.07 35.57
N PHE A 474 15.13 -24.52 36.26
CA PHE A 474 16.55 -24.92 36.30
C PHE A 474 17.34 -24.60 35.00
N LEU A 475 18.38 -23.77 34.97
CA LEU A 475 19.39 -23.32 35.94
C LEU A 475 19.88 -21.90 35.56
#